data_AF-A0A9J7AUM9-F1
#
_entry.id   AF-A0A9J7AUM9-F1
#
_cell.length_a   1.000
_cell.length_b   1.000
_cell.length_c   1.000
_cell.angle_alpha   90.00
_cell.angle_beta   90.00
_cell.angle_gamma   90.00
#
_symmetry.space_group_name_H-M   'P 1'
#
loop_
_entity.id
_entity.type
_entity.pdbx_description
1 polymer ?
#
loop_
_entity_poly.entity_id
_entity_poly.type
_entity_poly.pdbx_seq_one_letter_code
_entity_poly.pdbx_strand_id
1 'polypeptide(L)' 'MRQFTTVSILLAGLLAGCSSPSEDAAKAQKSAYEAQEEVARQRLKLVEQYQSCIKEAEGDKSKEEACQSFLNAAEALK' A
#
# COMPACT_ATOMS: atom_id res chain seq x y z
N MET A 1 48.58 -21.44 -9.00
CA MET A 1 47.44 -21.60 -9.94
C MET A 1 46.33 -22.53 -9.44
N ARG A 2 46.58 -23.51 -8.54
CA ARG A 2 45.54 -24.48 -8.12
C ARG A 2 44.53 -23.96 -7.06
N GLN A 3 44.86 -22.88 -6.33
CA GLN A 3 43.99 -22.29 -5.29
C GLN A 3 42.98 -21.26 -5.83
N PHE A 4 43.34 -20.50 -6.88
CA PHE A 4 42.45 -19.50 -7.46
C PHE A 4 41.26 -20.13 -8.19
N THR A 5 41.43 -21.33 -8.75
CA THR A 5 40.35 -22.06 -9.43
C THR A 5 39.26 -22.53 -8.47
N THR A 6 39.60 -22.89 -7.22
CA THR A 6 38.64 -23.39 -6.22
C THR A 6 37.73 -22.29 -5.67
N VAL A 7 38.27 -21.08 -5.48
CA VAL A 7 37.49 -19.93 -4.97
C VAL A 7 36.48 -19.43 -6.01
N SER A 8 36.84 -19.45 -7.30
CA SER A 8 35.95 -19.02 -8.38
C SER A 8 34.74 -19.96 -8.57
N ILE A 9 34.88 -21.26 -8.28
CA ILE A 9 33.77 -22.23 -8.41
C ILE A 9 32.77 -22.09 -7.26
N LEU A 10 33.22 -21.74 -6.05
CA LEU A 10 32.35 -21.48 -4.89
C LEU A 10 31.49 -20.22 -5.06
N LEU A 11 32.00 -19.18 -5.72
CA LEU A 11 31.23 -17.95 -5.96
C LEU A 11 30.17 -18.10 -7.07
N ALA A 12 30.42 -18.98 -8.04
CA ALA A 12 29.47 -19.25 -9.13
C ALA A 12 28.24 -20.06 -8.68
N GLY A 13 28.35 -20.84 -7.59
CA GLY A 13 27.25 -21.63 -7.03
C GLY A 13 26.16 -20.80 -6.33
N LEU A 14 26.50 -19.62 -5.79
CA LEU A 14 25.54 -18.76 -5.08
C LEU A 14 24.57 -18.03 -6.03
N LEU A 15 24.92 -17.86 -7.31
CA LEU A 15 24.09 -17.15 -8.29
C LEU A 15 23.03 -18.06 -8.95
N ALA A 16 23.15 -19.38 -8.80
CA ALA A 16 22.17 -20.36 -9.30
C ALA A 16 21.00 -20.60 -8.33
N GLY A 17 21.04 -20.02 -7.12
CA GLY A 17 20.02 -20.15 -6.10
C GLY A 17 18.84 -19.18 -6.22
N CYS A 18 18.85 -18.26 -7.19
CA CYS A 18 17.70 -17.41 -7.52
C CYS A 18 16.72 -18.18 -8.42
N SER A 19 16.25 -19.35 -7.97
CA SER A 19 15.12 -20.04 -8.58
C SER A 19 13.86 -19.22 -8.29
N SER A 20 13.53 -18.36 -9.24
CA SER A 20 12.28 -17.65 -9.47
C SER A 20 11.05 -18.12 -8.66
N PRO A 21 10.60 -17.37 -7.64
CA PRO A 21 9.21 -17.40 -7.21
C PRO A 21 8.41 -16.41 -8.07
N SER A 22 8.41 -16.59 -9.39
CA SER A 22 7.78 -15.61 -10.29
C SER A 22 6.26 -15.55 -10.11
N GLU A 23 5.63 -16.68 -9.80
CA GLU A 23 4.17 -16.74 -9.57
C GLU A 23 3.78 -16.21 -8.19
N ASP A 24 4.52 -16.59 -7.14
CA ASP A 24 4.25 -16.11 -5.77
C ASP A 24 4.56 -14.61 -5.61
N ALA A 25 5.65 -14.13 -6.22
CA ALA A 25 5.99 -12.70 -6.22
C ALA A 25 4.98 -11.88 -7.04
N ALA A 26 4.47 -12.41 -8.17
CA ALA A 26 3.42 -11.77 -8.94
C ALA A 26 2.10 -11.73 -8.17
N LYS A 27 1.73 -12.82 -7.48
CA LYS A 27 0.53 -12.89 -6.65
C LYS A 27 0.60 -11.94 -5.46
N ALA A 28 1.74 -11.89 -4.76
CA ALA A 28 1.95 -10.96 -3.65
C ALA A 28 1.90 -9.49 -4.09
N GLN A 29 2.48 -9.17 -5.26
CA GLN A 29 2.37 -7.83 -5.85
C GLN A 29 0.93 -7.49 -6.20
N LYS A 30 0.19 -8.42 -6.81
CA LYS A 30 -1.22 -8.22 -7.15
C LYS A 30 -2.07 -7.95 -5.90
N SER A 31 -1.94 -8.75 -4.86
CA SER A 31 -2.68 -8.54 -3.61
C SER A 31 -2.29 -7.25 -2.90
N ALA A 32 -1.01 -6.86 -2.95
CA ALA A 32 -0.55 -5.59 -2.38
C ALA A 32 -1.12 -4.39 -3.15
N TYR A 33 -1.23 -4.49 -4.47
CA TYR A 33 -1.85 -3.47 -5.31
C TYR A 33 -3.35 -3.36 -5.04
N GLU A 34 -4.07 -4.49 -4.99
CA GLU A 34 -5.50 -4.53 -4.65
C GLU A 34 -5.77 -3.92 -3.26
N ALA A 35 -4.97 -4.27 -2.25
CA ALA A 35 -5.10 -3.68 -0.92
C ALA A 35 -4.85 -2.17 -0.91
N GLN A 36 -3.86 -1.67 -1.65
CA GLN A 36 -3.61 -0.23 -1.79
C GLN A 36 -4.75 0.48 -2.51
N GLU A 37 -5.30 -0.15 -3.55
CA GLU A 37 -6.45 0.38 -4.28
C GLU A 37 -7.69 0.46 -3.37
N GLU A 38 -7.95 -0.56 -2.56
CA GLU A 38 -9.03 -0.56 -1.58
C GLU A 38 -8.87 0.55 -0.54
N VAL A 39 -7.67 0.74 0.00
CA VAL A 39 -7.37 1.82 0.95
C VAL A 39 -7.59 3.18 0.27
N ALA A 40 -7.11 3.36 -0.96
CA ALA A 40 -7.32 4.59 -1.72
C ALA A 40 -8.81 4.88 -1.97
N ARG A 41 -9.58 3.86 -2.39
CA ARG A 41 -11.03 3.97 -2.58
C ARG A 41 -11.76 4.33 -1.29
N GLN A 42 -11.36 3.75 -0.15
CA GLN A 42 -11.95 4.08 1.15
C GLN A 42 -11.67 5.52 1.56
N ARG A 43 -10.44 6.02 1.34
CA ARG A 43 -10.10 7.43 1.58
C ARG A 43 -10.94 8.37 0.74
N LEU A 44 -11.12 8.08 -0.55
CA LEU A 44 -11.96 8.89 -1.43
C LEU A 44 -13.41 8.95 -0.93
N LYS A 45 -14.00 7.82 -0.54
CA LYS A 45 -15.35 7.78 0.03
C LYS A 45 -15.50 8.64 1.29
N LEU A 46 -14.50 8.62 2.17
CA LEU A 46 -14.52 9.43 3.39
C LEU A 46 -14.43 10.92 3.07
N VAL A 47 -13.62 11.31 2.09
CA VAL A 47 -13.57 12.71 1.60
C VAL A 47 -14.89 13.12 0.95
N GLU A 48 -15.53 12.25 0.18
CA GLU A 48 -16.87 12.50 -0.38
C GLU A 48 -17.93 12.66 0.70
N GLN A 49 -17.92 11.81 1.74
CA GLN A 49 -18.81 11.92 2.89
C GLN A 49 -18.59 13.24 3.64
N TYR A 50 -17.34 13.65 3.84
CA TYR A 50 -17.02 14.97 4.38
C TYR A 50 -17.63 16.10 3.54
N GLN A 51 -17.41 16.08 2.22
CA GLN A 51 -17.93 17.13 1.33
C GLN A 51 -19.45 17.21 1.34
N SER A 52 -20.14 16.06 1.37
CA SER A 52 -21.60 16.02 1.49
C SER A 52 -22.06 16.56 2.85
N CYS A 53 -21.43 16.11 3.93
CA CYS A 53 -21.75 16.56 5.29
C CYS A 53 -21.57 18.08 5.45
N ILE A 54 -20.49 18.67 4.92
CA ILE A 54 -20.27 20.12 4.97
C ILE A 54 -21.33 20.89 4.18
N LYS A 55 -21.78 20.36 3.03
CA LYS A 55 -22.88 20.96 2.28
C LYS A 55 -24.19 20.93 3.07
N GLU A 56 -24.48 19.82 3.75
CA GLU A 56 -25.67 19.64 4.60
C GLU A 56 -25.59 20.42 5.92
N ALA A 57 -24.38 20.73 6.39
CA ALA A 57 -24.17 21.55 7.57
C ALA A 57 -24.62 23.01 7.35
N GLU A 58 -24.60 23.49 6.10
CA GLU A 58 -25.07 24.84 5.72
C GLU A 58 -24.46 25.97 6.59
N GLY A 59 -23.22 25.83 7.05
CA GLY A 59 -22.53 26.81 7.91
C GLY A 59 -22.81 26.67 9.41
N ASP A 60 -23.57 25.65 9.83
CA ASP A 60 -23.73 25.30 11.25
C ASP A 60 -22.43 24.70 11.80
N LYS A 61 -21.74 25.48 12.63
CA LYS A 61 -20.45 25.08 13.21
C LYS A 61 -20.49 23.75 13.96
N SER A 62 -21.58 23.44 14.66
CA SER A 62 -21.68 22.19 15.43
C SER A 62 -21.77 20.99 14.50
N LYS A 63 -22.45 21.15 13.35
CA LYS A 63 -22.53 20.10 12.32
C LYS A 63 -21.23 19.99 11.53
N GLU A 64 -20.60 21.11 11.18
CA GLU A 64 -19.29 21.12 10.51
C GLU A 64 -18.21 20.42 11.36
N GLU A 65 -18.21 20.64 12.69
CA GLU A 65 -17.32 19.95 13.61
C GLU A 65 -17.59 18.43 13.63
N ALA A 66 -18.84 17.98 13.51
CA ALA A 66 -19.15 16.56 13.38
C ALA A 66 -18.63 15.97 12.06
N CYS A 67 -18.63 16.74 10.96
CA CYS A 67 -18.12 16.31 9.66
C CYS A 67 -16.61 16.02 9.68
N GLN A 68 -15.83 16.68 10.55
CA GLN A 68 -14.38 16.43 10.71
C GLN A 68 -14.04 14.97 11.00
N SER A 69 -14.97 14.20 11.62
CA SER A 69 -14.78 12.78 11.87
C SER A 69 -14.47 11.96 10.61
N PHE A 70 -15.03 12.33 9.45
CA PHE A 70 -14.75 11.67 8.18
C PHE A 70 -13.33 11.94 7.66
N LEU A 71 -12.81 13.16 7.83
CA LEU A 71 -11.42 13.47 7.49
C LEU A 71 -10.44 12.74 8.41
N ASN A 72 -10.71 12.74 9.71
CA ASN A 72 -9.89 12.02 10.69
C ASN A 72 -9.84 10.51 10.37
N ALA A 73 -10.97 9.93 9.97
CA ALA A 73 -11.02 8.54 9.52
C ALA A 73 -10.21 8.32 8.23
N ALA A 74 -10.24 9.26 7.28
CA ALA A 74 -9.46 9.16 6.03
C ALA A 74 -7.96 9.24 6.29
N GLU A 75 -7.54 10.07 7.24
CA GLU A 75 -6.14 10.21 7.67
C GLU A 75 -5.64 8.98 8.43
N ALA A 76 -6.50 8.32 9.21
CA ALA A 76 -6.17 7.09 9.93
C ALA A 76 -5.92 5.88 9.01
N LEU A 77 -6.34 5.95 7.74
CA LEU A 77 -6.07 4.93 6.73
C LEU A 77 -4.66 5.05 6.10
N LYS A 78 -3.78 5.89 6.66
CA LYS A 78 -2.40 6.15 6.18
C LYS A 78 -1.46 4.98 6.40
#